data_AF-G0R5Y2-F1
#
_entry.id   AF-G0R5Y2-F1
#
_cell.length_a   1.000
_cell.length_b   1.000
_cell.length_c   1.000
_cell.angle_alpha   90.00
_cell.angle_beta   90.00
_cell.angle_gamma   90.00
#
_symmetry.space_group_name_H-M   'P 1'
#
loop_
_entity.id
_entity.type
_entity.pdbx_description
1 polymer ?
#
loop_
_entity_poly.entity_id
_entity_poly.type
_entity_poly.pdbx_seq_one_letter_code
_entity_poly.pdbx_strand_id
1 'polypeptide(L)'
;MPYQIGQQNDDPDDSIFNEHDIQNNDILVMGSDGLFDNLDQFQIYKCIRPFWQISDNIQDIQIVCDFIAKYAFKLSRNPTYQSPYAIKCKQNYKDYRGGKQDDISVIVAQIQIPNKQQFN
;
A
#
# COMPACT_ATOMS: atom_id res chain seq x y z
N MET A 1 1.85 -20.75 19.02
CA MET A 1 2.59 -19.46 19.12
C MET A 1 2.79 -18.98 17.69
N PRO A 2 2.47 -17.72 17.32
CA PRO A 2 2.59 -17.29 15.92
C PRO A 2 4.06 -17.05 15.53
N TYR A 3 4.38 -17.30 14.27
CA TYR A 3 5.73 -17.43 13.71
C TYR A 3 6.37 -16.12 13.22
N GLN A 4 5.84 -14.95 13.60
CA GLN A 4 6.20 -13.64 13.02
C GLN A 4 7.07 -12.75 13.93
N ILE A 5 7.92 -13.31 14.78
CA ILE A 5 8.97 -12.53 15.45
C ILE A 5 10.32 -12.98 14.90
N GLY A 6 10.93 -12.11 14.09
CA GLY A 6 12.31 -12.26 13.62
C GLY A 6 13.30 -12.24 14.79
N GLN A 7 14.53 -12.71 14.57
CA GLN A 7 15.55 -12.88 15.61
C GLN A 7 16.15 -11.57 16.17
N GLN A 8 15.55 -10.41 15.92
CA GLN A 8 15.98 -9.13 16.47
C GLN A 8 14.79 -8.39 17.07
N ASN A 9 14.97 -7.90 18.29
CA ASN A 9 14.00 -7.08 19.01
C ASN A 9 13.96 -5.72 18.32
N ASP A 10 13.00 -5.48 17.42
CA ASP A 10 12.72 -4.14 16.93
C ASP A 10 12.08 -3.35 18.08
N ASP A 11 12.77 -2.32 18.59
CA ASP A 11 12.21 -1.39 19.58
C ASP A 11 11.29 -0.39 18.85
N PRO A 12 10.14 0.02 19.40
CA PRO A 12 9.35 1.13 18.85
C PRO A 12 10.17 2.39 18.52
N ASP A 13 11.27 2.62 19.24
CA ASP A 13 12.21 3.72 19.01
C ASP A 13 13.01 3.58 17.70
N ASP A 14 13.09 2.39 17.10
CA ASP A 14 13.71 2.13 15.78
C ASP A 14 12.79 2.47 14.60
N SER A 15 11.61 3.05 14.88
CA SER A 15 10.67 3.45 13.84
C SER A 15 11.21 4.58 12.96
N ILE A 16 10.94 4.49 11.66
CA ILE A 16 11.33 5.52 10.70
C ILE A 16 10.31 6.66 10.77
N PHE A 17 10.76 7.83 11.21
CA PHE A 17 9.97 9.06 11.21
C PHE A 17 10.11 9.80 9.88
N ASN A 18 8.98 10.09 9.24
CA ASN A 18 8.90 10.95 8.07
C ASN A 18 7.74 11.93 8.24
N GLU A 19 7.94 13.18 7.81
CA GLU A 19 6.90 14.21 7.80
C GLU A 19 6.49 14.51 6.36
N HIS A 20 5.19 14.76 6.15
CA HIS A 20 4.63 15.17 4.88
C HIS A 20 3.52 16.19 5.10
N ASP A 21 3.57 17.29 4.36
CA ASP A 21 2.52 18.30 4.37
C ASP A 21 1.29 17.80 3.62
N ILE A 22 0.23 17.47 4.37
CA ILE A 22 -1.04 16.97 3.80
C ILE A 22 -1.83 18.08 3.10
N GLN A 23 -2.52 17.72 2.03
CA GLN A 23 -3.45 18.55 1.29
C GLN A 23 -4.87 17.98 1.35
N ASN A 24 -5.86 18.85 1.13
CA ASN A 24 -7.24 18.39 1.06
C ASN A 24 -7.42 17.43 -0.11
N ASN A 25 -8.14 16.33 0.12
CA ASN A 25 -8.37 15.23 -0.81
C ASN A 25 -7.16 14.31 -1.08
N ASP A 26 -6.05 14.47 -0.36
CA ASP A 26 -4.95 13.49 -0.40
C ASP A 26 -5.44 12.08 -0.07
N ILE A 27 -4.85 11.09 -0.74
CA ILE A 27 -5.19 9.68 -0.56
C ILE A 27 -4.00 8.98 0.08
N LEU A 28 -4.19 8.55 1.33
CA LEU A 28 -3.22 7.76 2.07
C LEU A 28 -3.49 6.27 1.83
N VAL A 29 -2.47 5.56 1.36
CA VAL A 29 -2.48 4.09 1.27
C VAL A 29 -1.39 3.53 2.17
N MET A 30 -1.80 2.68 3.10
CA MET A 30 -0.90 1.93 3.97
C MET A 30 -1.17 0.43 3.81
N GLY A 31 -0.20 -0.40 4.15
CA GLY A 31 -0.37 -1.85 4.08
C GLY A 31 0.82 -2.62 4.64
N SER A 32 0.66 -3.94 4.70
CA SER A 32 1.76 -4.86 5.04
C SER A 32 2.77 -4.99 3.90
N ASP A 33 3.90 -5.65 4.16
CA ASP A 33 4.87 -6.02 3.11
C ASP A 33 4.22 -6.86 2.00
N GLY A 34 3.25 -7.72 2.31
CA GLY A 34 2.48 -8.48 1.32
C GLY A 34 1.83 -7.61 0.22
N LEU A 35 1.44 -6.36 0.53
CA LEU A 35 1.00 -5.40 -0.47
C LEU A 35 2.17 -4.94 -1.35
N PHE A 36 3.21 -4.39 -0.73
CA PHE A 36 4.32 -3.72 -1.41
C PHE A 36 5.34 -4.68 -2.08
N ASP A 37 5.29 -5.96 -1.72
CA ASP A 37 6.02 -7.03 -2.38
C ASP A 37 5.40 -7.42 -3.71
N ASN A 38 4.11 -7.13 -3.91
CA ASN A 38 3.36 -7.52 -5.09
C ASN A 38 2.92 -6.32 -5.96
N LEU A 39 2.74 -5.13 -5.38
CA LEU A 39 2.40 -3.92 -6.12
C LEU A 39 3.45 -2.82 -5.94
N ASP A 40 3.86 -2.21 -7.04
CA ASP A 40 4.62 -0.95 -7.00
C ASP A 40 3.68 0.27 -6.84
N GLN A 41 4.28 1.42 -6.54
CA GLN A 41 3.56 2.68 -6.33
C GLN A 41 2.72 3.09 -7.55
N PHE A 42 3.19 2.80 -8.76
CA PHE A 42 2.48 3.15 -9.99
C PHE A 42 1.27 2.26 -10.24
N GLN A 43 1.35 0.98 -9.90
CA GLN A 43 0.24 0.04 -9.90
C GLN A 43 -0.83 0.44 -8.88
N ILE A 44 -0.43 0.81 -7.66
CA ILE A 44 -1.35 1.35 -6.64
C ILE A 44 -2.03 2.62 -7.16
N TYR A 45 -1.28 3.56 -7.73
CA TYR A 45 -1.85 4.77 -8.34
C TYR A 45 -2.89 4.44 -9.43
N LYS A 46 -2.61 3.45 -10.29
CA LYS A 46 -3.57 2.99 -11.32
C LYS A 46 -4.84 2.38 -10.73
N CYS A 47 -4.77 1.77 -9.55
CA CYS A 47 -5.94 1.28 -8.83
C CYS A 47 -6.83 2.42 -8.33
N ILE A 48 -6.23 3.53 -7.88
CA ILE A 48 -6.95 4.67 -7.30
C ILE A 48 -7.51 5.60 -8.38
N ARG A 49 -6.73 5.85 -9.44
CA ARG A 49 -7.01 6.85 -10.47
C ARG A 49 -8.45 6.85 -11.02
N PRO A 50 -9.09 5.70 -11.33
CA PRO A 50 -10.45 5.70 -11.87
C PRO A 50 -11.50 6.29 -10.92
N PHE A 51 -11.29 6.17 -9.60
CA PHE A 51 -12.21 6.68 -8.59
C PHE A 51 -12.02 8.17 -8.34
N TRP A 52 -10.75 8.62 -8.39
CA TRP A 52 -10.41 10.03 -8.18
C TRP A 52 -10.70 10.91 -9.41
N GLN A 53 -10.67 10.36 -10.62
CA GLN A 53 -10.96 11.13 -11.84
C GLN A 53 -12.41 11.60 -11.98
N ILE A 54 -13.34 10.96 -11.27
CA ILE A 54 -14.77 11.28 -11.35
C ILE A 54 -15.10 12.47 -10.44
N SER A 55 -14.45 12.54 -9.28
CA SER A 55 -14.67 13.53 -8.24
C SER A 55 -13.44 13.55 -7.33
N ASP A 56 -13.07 14.75 -6.87
CA ASP A 56 -12.00 14.89 -5.87
C ASP A 56 -12.35 14.20 -4.55
N ASN A 57 -13.64 14.00 -4.24
CA ASN A 57 -14.09 13.20 -3.12
C ASN A 57 -14.51 11.80 -3.61
N ILE A 58 -13.86 10.76 -3.07
CA ILE A 58 -14.18 9.36 -3.35
C ILE A 58 -15.31 8.94 -2.43
N GLN A 59 -16.50 8.72 -3.01
CA GLN A 59 -17.70 8.36 -2.25
C GLN A 59 -17.59 7.02 -1.52
N ASP A 60 -16.93 6.03 -2.15
CA ASP A 60 -16.74 4.70 -1.59
C ASP A 60 -15.26 4.33 -1.58
N ILE A 61 -14.59 4.74 -0.50
CA ILE A 61 -13.17 4.44 -0.28
C ILE A 61 -12.92 2.94 -0.04
N GLN A 62 -13.94 2.22 0.43
CA GLN A 62 -13.84 0.77 0.67
C GLN A 62 -13.67 0.03 -0.66
N ILE A 63 -14.36 0.44 -1.73
CA ILE A 63 -14.14 -0.14 -3.07
C ILE A 63 -12.69 0.03 -3.53
N VAL A 64 -12.07 1.18 -3.26
CA VAL A 64 -10.65 1.42 -3.60
C VAL A 64 -9.74 0.47 -2.83
N CYS A 65 -9.96 0.36 -1.52
CA CYS A 65 -9.22 -0.55 -0.64
C CYS A 65 -9.33 -2.00 -1.11
N ASP A 66 -10.56 -2.46 -1.35
CA ASP A 66 -10.87 -3.78 -1.88
C ASP A 66 -10.18 -4.06 -3.22
N PHE A 67 -10.18 -3.07 -4.12
CA PHE A 67 -9.59 -3.21 -5.44
C PHE A 67 -8.07 -3.37 -5.35
N ILE A 68 -7.41 -2.57 -4.52
CA ILE A 68 -5.96 -2.68 -4.26
C ILE A 68 -5.63 -4.06 -3.67
N ALA A 69 -6.34 -4.47 -2.61
CA ALA A 69 -6.11 -5.76 -1.94
C ALA A 69 -6.31 -6.95 -2.88
N LYS A 70 -7.41 -6.96 -3.65
CA LYS A 70 -7.70 -8.02 -4.63
C LYS A 70 -6.68 -8.06 -5.76
N TYR A 71 -6.20 -6.90 -6.21
CA TYR A 71 -5.19 -6.84 -7.26
C TYR A 71 -3.82 -7.33 -6.77
N ALA A 72 -3.40 -6.95 -5.57
CA ALA A 72 -2.21 -7.47 -4.91
C ALA A 72 -2.30 -8.99 -4.75
N PHE A 73 -3.43 -9.50 -4.23
CA PHE A 73 -3.66 -10.94 -4.06
C PHE A 73 -3.59 -11.69 -5.40
N LYS A 74 -4.21 -11.17 -6.46
CA LYS A 74 -4.15 -11.76 -7.79
C LYS A 74 -2.71 -11.88 -8.29
N LEU A 75 -1.91 -10.82 -8.15
CA LEU A 75 -0.52 -10.81 -8.60
C LEU A 75 0.40 -11.66 -7.71
N SER A 76 0.13 -11.75 -6.41
CA SER A 76 0.84 -12.63 -5.47
C SER A 76 0.80 -14.10 -5.90
N ARG A 77 -0.27 -14.52 -6.58
CA ARG A 77 -0.46 -15.90 -7.05
C ARG A 77 0.02 -16.12 -8.48
N ASN A 78 0.56 -15.11 -9.16
CA ASN A 78 1.03 -15.24 -10.53
C ASN A 78 2.50 -15.68 -10.56
N PRO A 79 2.82 -16.91 -11.01
CA PRO A 79 4.19 -17.44 -10.99
C PRO A 79 5.11 -16.81 -12.04
N THR A 80 4.55 -16.14 -13.06
CA THR A 80 5.32 -15.49 -14.14
C THR A 80 5.42 -13.98 -13.97
N TYR A 81 4.75 -13.43 -12.96
CA TYR A 81 4.81 -12.00 -12.67
C TYR A 81 6.18 -11.61 -12.10
N GLN A 82 6.77 -10.55 -12.62
CA GLN A 82 7.98 -9.96 -12.06
C GLN A 82 7.58 -8.96 -10.97
N SER A 83 7.30 -9.49 -9.77
CA SER A 83 6.89 -8.70 -8.62
C SER A 83 8.00 -7.77 -8.10
N PRO A 84 7.64 -6.66 -7.40
CA PRO A 84 8.61 -5.84 -6.67
C PRO A 84 9.55 -6.69 -5.80
N TYR A 85 9.03 -7.70 -5.11
CA TYR A 85 9.84 -8.63 -4.32
C TYR A 85 10.81 -9.44 -5.19
N ALA A 86 10.35 -10.02 -6.30
CA ALA A 86 11.22 -10.76 -7.22
C ALA A 86 12.35 -9.87 -7.78
N ILE A 87 12.05 -8.60 -8.08
CA ILE A 87 13.04 -7.61 -8.51
C ILE A 87 14.09 -7.37 -7.41
N LYS A 88 13.65 -7.11 -6.17
CA LYS A 88 14.53 -6.93 -5.00
C LYS A 88 15.38 -8.17 -4.72
N CYS A 89 14.83 -9.39 -4.85
CA CYS A 89 15.57 -10.64 -4.71
C CYS A 89 16.70 -10.72 -5.74
N LYS A 90 16.39 -10.44 -7.01
CA LYS A 90 17.37 -10.48 -8.10
C LYS A 90 18.50 -9.47 -7.89
N GLN A 91 18.18 -8.27 -7.39
CA GLN A 91 19.18 -7.24 -7.04
C GLN A 91 20.10 -7.69 -5.90
N ASN A 92 19.60 -8.52 -4.98
CA ASN A 92 20.34 -9.09 -3.87
C ASN A 92 20.90 -10.49 -4.16
N TYR A 93 21.08 -10.84 -5.44
CA TYR A 93 21.64 -12.13 -5.90
C TYR A 93 20.88 -13.38 -5.41
N LYS A 94 19.58 -13.24 -5.10
CA LYS A 94 18.67 -14.35 -4.78
C LYS A 94 17.80 -14.68 -6.01
N ASP A 95 17.67 -15.97 -6.34
CA ASP A 95 16.78 -16.42 -7.41
C ASP A 95 15.36 -16.59 -6.88
N TYR A 96 14.47 -15.66 -7.26
CA TYR A 96 13.05 -15.70 -6.96
C TYR A 96 12.26 -15.20 -8.17
N ARG A 97 11.12 -15.83 -8.46
CA ARG A 97 10.24 -15.49 -9.58
C ARG A 97 8.78 -15.58 -9.15
N GLY A 98 7.94 -14.76 -9.80
CA GLY A 98 6.51 -14.71 -9.50
C GLY A 98 6.16 -13.65 -8.45
N GLY A 99 4.88 -13.60 -8.10
CA GLY A 99 4.39 -12.93 -6.91
C GLY A 99 4.75 -13.65 -5.62
N LYS A 100 4.80 -12.91 -4.51
CA LYS A 100 5.03 -13.43 -3.17
C LYS A 100 3.69 -13.64 -2.48
N GLN A 101 3.29 -14.90 -2.29
CA GLN A 101 2.10 -15.25 -1.51
C GLN A 101 2.37 -15.00 -0.03
N ASP A 102 1.69 -14.00 0.53
CA ASP A 102 1.85 -13.54 1.91
C ASP A 102 0.55 -12.93 2.42
N ASP A 103 0.47 -12.63 3.71
CA ASP A 103 -0.67 -11.92 4.30
C ASP A 103 -0.72 -10.46 3.80
N ILE A 104 -1.86 -10.08 3.20
CA ILE A 104 -2.07 -8.76 2.60
C ILE A 104 -3.04 -7.97 3.48
N SER A 105 -2.55 -6.91 4.09
CA SER A 105 -3.36 -5.89 4.77
C SER A 105 -3.27 -4.56 4.01
N VAL A 106 -4.39 -3.88 3.84
CA VAL A 106 -4.47 -2.58 3.16
C VAL A 106 -5.38 -1.65 3.96
N ILE A 107 -4.94 -0.41 4.13
CA ILE A 107 -5.74 0.70 4.66
C ILE A 107 -5.70 1.81 3.61
N VAL A 108 -6.88 2.34 3.29
CA VAL A 108 -7.00 3.51 2.41
C VAL A 108 -7.81 4.57 3.16
N ALA A 109 -7.28 5.78 3.20
CA ALA A 109 -7.97 6.94 3.77
C ALA A 109 -7.90 8.11 2.80
N GLN A 110 -8.95 8.92 2.76
CA GLN A 110 -8.94 10.19 2.06
C GLN A 110 -9.00 11.33 3.07
N ILE A 111 -8.04 12.26 2.95
CA ILE A 111 -7.93 13.41 3.83
C ILE A 111 -9.01 14.42 3.48
N GLN A 112 -9.77 14.85 4.49
CA GLN A 112 -10.76 15.92 4.38
C GLN A 112 -10.37 17.02 5.38
N ILE A 113 -9.85 18.14 4.87
CA ILE A 113 -9.48 19.28 5.69
C ILE A 113 -10.72 20.19 5.78
N PRO A 114 -11.33 20.35 6.97
CA PRO A 114 -12.46 21.26 7.11
C PRO A 114 -11.99 22.69 6.81
N ASN A 115 -12.76 23.40 5.99
CA ASN A 115 -12.57 24.84 5.86
C ASN A 115 -12.73 25.45 7.25
N LYS A 116 -11.70 26.18 7.72
CA LYS A 116 -11.84 27.02 8.92
C LYS A 116 -13.03 27.93 8.68
N GLN A 117 -14.15 27.66 9.36
CA GLN A 117 -15.23 28.63 9.46
C GLN A 117 -14.59 29.87 10.09
N GLN A 118 -14.50 30.94 9.30
CA GLN A 118 -14.18 32.25 9.85
C GLN A 118 -15.32 32.58 10.80
N PHE A 119 -15.09 32.45 12.10
CA PHE A 119 -15.95 33.05 13.11
C PHE A 119 -15.83 34.56 12.92
N ASN A 120 -16.83 35.15 12.26
CA ASN A 120 -17.05 36.60 12.20
C ASN A 120 -17.75 37.05 13.48
#